data_AF-A0A401T022-F1
#
_entry.id   AF-A0A401T022-F1
#
_cell.length_a   1.000
_cell.length_b   1.000
_cell.length_c   1.000
_cell.angle_alpha   90.00
_cell.angle_beta   90.00
_cell.angle_gamma   90.00
#
_symmetry.space_group_name_H-M   'P 1'
#
loop_
_entity.id
_entity.type
_entity.pdbx_description
1 polymer ?
#
loop_
_entity_poly.entity_id
_entity_poly.type
_entity_poly.pdbx_seq_one_letter_code
_entity_poly.pdbx_strand_id
1 'polypeptide(L)'
;MKGADNLTVYTFNTKVAKHTFCKTCGVQSFYTPRSNPDGYGVIAHCLDEGTVNSITIEEFNGKNWEKSMKEHKTIQNLSKS
;
A
#
# COMPACT_ATOMS: atom_id res chain seq x y z
N MET A 1 -1.76 -17.09 -11.36
CA MET A 1 -2.42 -15.87 -10.81
C MET A 1 -3.65 -15.59 -11.65
N LYS A 2 -4.86 -15.60 -11.08
CA LYS A 2 -6.08 -15.28 -11.85
C LYS A 2 -6.27 -13.76 -11.89
N GLY A 3 -6.81 -13.22 -12.97
CA GLY A 3 -7.16 -11.80 -13.08
C GLY A 3 -6.00 -10.85 -13.37
N ALA A 4 -4.79 -11.35 -13.62
CA ALA A 4 -3.61 -10.53 -13.95
C ALA A 4 -3.84 -9.63 -15.18
N ASP A 5 -4.48 -10.18 -16.22
CA ASP A 5 -4.80 -9.47 -17.47
C ASP A 5 -5.84 -8.34 -17.28
N ASN A 6 -6.50 -8.34 -16.11
CA ASN A 6 -7.49 -7.35 -15.74
C ASN A 6 -6.96 -6.28 -14.78
N LEU A 7 -5.68 -6.36 -14.42
CA LEU A 7 -5.02 -5.31 -13.64
C LEU A 7 -4.54 -4.20 -14.57
N THR A 8 -4.58 -2.98 -14.06
CA THR A 8 -3.96 -1.81 -14.67
C THR A 8 -3.16 -1.06 -13.61
N VAL A 9 -2.17 -0.27 -14.06
CA VAL A 9 -1.28 0.48 -13.20
C VAL A 9 -1.41 1.96 -13.51
N TYR A 10 -1.74 2.74 -12.49
CA TYR A 10 -1.67 4.19 -12.52
C TYR A 10 -0.41 4.67 -11.78
N THR A 11 0.30 5.63 -12.39
CA THR A 11 1.47 6.27 -11.80
C THR A 11 1.37 7.79 -11.99
N PHE A 12 1.88 8.55 -11.03
CA PHE A 12 1.90 10.01 -11.10
C PHE A 12 3.16 10.58 -10.45
N ASN A 13 3.39 11.89 -10.58
CA ASN A 13 4.56 12.59 -10.05
C ASN A 13 5.89 11.92 -10.50
N THR A 14 6.67 11.37 -9.56
CA THR A 14 7.96 10.70 -9.85
C THR A 14 7.79 9.35 -10.55
N LYS A 15 6.55 8.85 -10.69
CA LYS A 15 6.21 7.54 -11.27
C LYS A 15 6.80 6.33 -10.54
N VAL A 16 7.32 6.53 -9.32
CA VAL A 16 7.88 5.46 -8.49
C VAL A 16 6.76 4.63 -7.85
N ALA A 17 5.72 5.28 -7.32
CA ALA A 17 4.55 4.57 -6.81
C ALA A 17 3.76 3.94 -7.97
N LYS A 18 3.37 2.67 -7.82
CA LYS A 18 2.57 1.92 -8.79
C LYS A 18 1.23 1.54 -8.16
N HIS A 19 0.20 2.31 -8.47
CA HIS A 19 -1.16 2.06 -8.01
C HIS A 19 -1.78 0.98 -8.90
N THR A 20 -1.81 -0.27 -8.42
CA THR A 20 -2.26 -1.42 -9.20
C THR A 20 -3.70 -1.79 -8.82
N PHE A 21 -4.63 -1.74 -9.76
CA PHE A 21 -6.05 -2.00 -9.47
C PHE A 21 -6.74 -2.71 -10.63
N CYS A 22 -7.89 -3.33 -10.36
CA CYS A 22 -8.71 -3.99 -11.38
C CYS A 22 -9.37 -2.94 -12.29
N LYS A 23 -9.12 -2.99 -13.59
CA LYS A 23 -9.72 -2.04 -14.55
C LYS A 23 -11.23 -2.21 -14.74
N THR A 24 -11.80 -3.33 -14.30
CA THR A 24 -13.25 -3.60 -14.38
C THR A 24 -14.02 -3.14 -13.15
N CYS A 25 -13.56 -3.50 -11.93
CA CYS A 25 -14.28 -3.17 -10.70
C CYS A 25 -13.64 -2.05 -9.86
N GLY A 26 -12.45 -1.56 -10.23
CA GLY A 26 -11.76 -0.48 -9.52
C GLY A 26 -11.06 -0.90 -8.23
N VAL A 27 -11.22 -2.15 -7.77
CA VAL A 27 -10.63 -2.62 -6.51
C VAL A 27 -9.10 -2.66 -6.62
N GLN A 28 -8.43 -2.04 -5.65
CA GLN A 28 -6.99 -2.03 -5.48
C GLN A 28 -6.62 -3.04 -4.41
N SER A 29 -6.21 -4.26 -4.79
CA SER A 29 -5.82 -5.29 -3.83
C SER A 29 -4.39 -5.12 -3.30
N PHE A 30 -3.51 -4.51 -4.10
CA PHE A 30 -2.13 -4.19 -3.68
C PHE A 30 -1.57 -3.02 -4.47
N TYR A 31 -0.43 -2.48 -4.03
CA TYR A 31 0.31 -1.45 -4.74
C TYR A 31 1.79 -1.42 -4.34
N THR A 32 2.62 -0.78 -5.16
CA THR A 32 4.01 -0.50 -4.81
C THR A 32 4.10 0.93 -4.28
N PRO A 33 4.39 1.15 -2.98
CA PRO A 33 4.50 2.48 -2.41
C PRO A 33 5.78 3.18 -2.85
N ARG A 34 5.74 4.51 -2.94
CA ARG A 34 6.93 5.32 -3.24
C ARG A 34 8.01 5.19 -2.15
N SER A 35 7.61 5.13 -0.89
CA SER A 35 8.55 5.07 0.25
C SER A 35 9.25 3.72 0.37
N ASN A 36 8.72 2.65 -0.22
CA ASN A 36 9.36 1.34 -0.25
C ASN A 36 9.13 0.68 -1.62
N PRO A 37 9.91 1.06 -2.65
CA PRO A 37 9.70 0.61 -4.02
C PRO A 37 9.90 -0.91 -4.24
N ASP A 38 10.63 -1.57 -3.34
CA ASP A 38 10.84 -3.03 -3.39
C ASP A 38 9.75 -3.79 -2.61
N GLY A 39 8.84 -3.08 -1.95
CA GLY A 39 7.77 -3.65 -1.15
C GLY A 39 6.40 -3.56 -1.83
N TYR A 40 5.43 -4.24 -1.22
CA TYR A 40 4.02 -4.13 -1.59
C TYR A 40 3.20 -3.72 -0.38
N GLY A 41 2.32 -2.74 -0.56
CA GLY A 41 1.20 -2.50 0.34
C GLY A 41 0.01 -3.35 -0.11
N VAL A 42 -0.61 -4.07 0.83
CA VAL A 42 -1.76 -4.94 0.57
C VAL A 42 -2.97 -4.41 1.32
N ILE A 43 -4.14 -4.42 0.69
CA ILE A 43 -5.38 -3.96 1.32
C ILE A 43 -5.92 -5.14 2.13
N ALA A 44 -5.97 -4.99 3.46
CA ALA A 44 -6.35 -6.06 4.39
C ALA A 44 -7.75 -6.64 4.10
N HIS A 45 -8.69 -5.80 3.64
CA HIS A 45 -10.04 -6.23 3.26
C HIS A 45 -10.10 -7.11 2.00
N CYS A 46 -9.01 -7.21 1.24
CA CYS A 46 -8.91 -8.08 0.08
C CYS A 46 -8.27 -9.43 0.39
N LEU A 47 -7.94 -9.70 1.66
CA LEU A 47 -7.38 -10.98 2.09
C LEU A 47 -8.50 -11.97 2.41
N ASP A 48 -8.30 -13.23 2.05
CA ASP A 48 -9.20 -14.31 2.43
C ASP A 48 -9.16 -14.51 3.96
N GLU A 49 -10.28 -14.93 4.53
CA GLU A 49 -10.38 -15.23 5.96
C GLU A 49 -9.33 -16.28 6.37
N GLY A 50 -8.64 -16.04 7.49
CA GLY A 50 -7.55 -16.90 7.97
C GLY A 50 -6.18 -16.64 7.34
N THR A 51 -6.05 -15.73 6.35
CA THR A 51 -4.74 -15.38 5.76
C THR A 51 -3.80 -14.69 6.75
N VAL A 52 -4.36 -13.91 7.69
CA VAL A 52 -3.60 -13.19 8.72
C VAL A 52 -4.12 -13.57 10.11
N ASN A 53 -3.20 -13.74 11.06
CA ASN A 53 -3.55 -14.12 12.43
C ASN A 53 -3.92 -12.93 13.32
N SER A 54 -3.40 -11.74 13.01
CA SER A 54 -3.67 -10.50 13.74
C SER A 54 -3.45 -9.27 12.86
N ILE A 55 -4.11 -8.16 13.21
CA ILE A 55 -3.95 -6.86 12.55
C ILE A 55 -3.65 -5.83 13.64
N THR A 56 -2.60 -5.05 13.44
CA THR A 56 -2.29 -3.87 14.27
C THR A 56 -2.64 -2.62 13.47
N ILE A 57 -3.46 -1.75 14.07
CA ILE A 57 -3.92 -0.51 13.44
C ILE A 57 -3.21 0.66 14.13
N GLU A 58 -2.60 1.52 13.32
CA GLU A 58 -1.99 2.77 13.76
C GLU A 58 -2.58 3.93 12.96
N GLU A 59 -3.06 4.96 13.65
CA GLU A 59 -3.56 6.17 13.00
C GLU A 59 -2.39 7.01 12.49
N PHE A 60 -2.45 7.45 11.23
CA PHE A 60 -1.40 8.27 10.63
C PHE A 60 -1.96 9.61 10.14
N ASN A 61 -1.42 10.71 10.67
CA ASN A 61 -1.83 12.04 10.24
C ASN A 61 -1.04 12.48 9.00
N GLY A 62 -1.66 12.36 7.82
CA GLY A 62 -1.06 12.77 6.55
C GLY A 62 -0.88 14.29 6.37
N LYS A 63 -1.58 15.14 7.13
CA LYS A 63 -1.43 16.61 7.06
C LYS A 63 -0.11 17.08 7.68
N ASN A 64 0.34 16.41 8.74
CA ASN A 64 1.59 16.71 9.45
C ASN A 64 2.60 15.58 9.23
N TRP A 65 2.92 15.29 7.97
CA TRP A 65 3.72 14.15 7.54
C TRP A 65 5.03 13.98 8.32
N GLU A 66 5.84 15.04 8.43
CA GLU A 66 7.17 14.98 9.06
C GLU A 66 7.09 14.67 10.55
N LYS A 67 6.03 15.14 11.22
CA LYS A 67 5.78 14.84 12.63
C LYS A 67 5.34 13.39 12.78
N SER A 68 4.36 12.96 12.00
CA SER A 68 3.84 11.58 12.03
C SER A 68 4.94 10.55 11.73
N MET A 69 5.81 10.80 10.74
CA MET A 69 6.92 9.89 10.44
C MET A 69 7.94 9.75 11.57
N LYS A 70 8.10 10.76 12.44
CA LYS A 70 8.98 10.69 13.61
C LYS A 70 8.33 9.95 14.78
N GLU A 71 7.02 10.08 14.93
CA GLU A 71 6.25 9.49 16.03
C GLU A 71 5.96 7.99 15.78
N HIS A 72 5.74 7.59 14.52
CA HIS A 72 5.40 6.23 14.13
C HIS A 72 6.62 5.41 13.65
N LYS A 73 7.38 4.86 14.60
CA LYS A 73 8.60 4.08 14.32
C LYS A 73 8.38 2.85 13.44
N THR A 74 7.24 2.17 13.57
CA THR A 74 6.85 1.02 12.74
C THR A 74 6.70 1.40 11.27
N ILE A 75 5.94 2.47 11.00
CA ILE A 75 5.73 3.03 9.65
C ILE A 75 7.04 3.55 9.06
N GLN A 76 7.86 4.19 9.90
CA GLN A 76 9.19 4.65 9.51
C GLN A 76 10.09 3.48 9.08
N ASN A 77 10.15 2.40 9.87
CA ASN A 77 11.00 1.24 9.58
C ASN A 77 10.59 0.50 8.30
N LEU A 78 9.31 0.56 7.92
CA LEU A 78 8.79 -0.02 6.67
C LEU A 78 9.01 0.88 5.45
N SER A 79 9.45 2.12 5.67
CA SER A 79 9.83 3.08 4.63
C SER A 79 11.34 3.06 4.44
N LYS A 80 11.79 3.00 3.18
CA LYS A 80 13.19 3.01 2.75
C LYS A 80 13.66 4.37 2.22
N SER A 81 12.82 5.40 2.35
CA SER A 81 13.04 6.77 1.88
C SER A 81 13.27 7.73 3.02
#